data_AF-A0A4R4FBW6-F1
#
_entry.id   AF-A0A4R4FBW6-F1
#
_cell.length_a   1.000
_cell.length_b   1.000
_cell.length_c   1.000
_cell.angle_alpha   90.00
_cell.angle_beta   90.00
_cell.angle_gamma   90.00
#
_symmetry.space_group_name_H-M   'P 1'
#
loop_
_entity.id
_entity.type
_entity.pdbx_description
1 polymer ?
#
loop_
_entity_poly.entity_id
_entity_poly.type
_entity_poly.pdbx_seq_one_letter_code
_entity_poly.pdbx_strand_id
1 'polypeptide(L)'
;MKRIGVLYSYELKKIVNRKLVWIVGTIIVLLCGFLSFSDLIGSTYYFEDKDVSGYEAMKINREYARNLNRRKIDDSLLQEMQASFPKETDGKIISNNSMSGIQTAIVTDDSQGDELERGITEYTPIYSYVQAIMENSNSALEIDANDLYSEREKSISQNHTVQMLTEKETDYWEKKAAQIKTPFTYEYTEGWGDLWEYAYTINYMVLLVLAICLSNVFSVEHLRKTDAIILCSRHGRRDLYIAKILAGMTFGVVIAVLCFGITAISSICIYGADGFNVAVQLAFPLSSWNITVGESVLILLIELVIISILYSITIMVLSEILKNSIAVMAIPVGIMIFTMMIDIPYQFRVPSQIYDLLPTNLLIKWNLWDDRLVSIFGKYLINFQIAPIIYLIITIILFFVGKKVYLKYQIGAR
;
A
#
# COMPACT_ATOMS: atom_id res chain seq x y z
N MET A 1 18.72 -30.61 14.59
CA MET A 1 17.40 -30.05 14.23
C MET A 1 16.38 -30.05 15.37
N LYS A 2 16.11 -31.17 16.09
CA LYS A 2 15.12 -31.22 17.20
C LYS A 2 15.29 -30.19 18.35
N ARG A 3 16.49 -29.62 18.55
CA ARG A 3 16.80 -28.73 19.69
C ARG A 3 16.66 -27.23 19.40
N ILE A 4 16.90 -26.81 18.16
CA ILE A 4 16.65 -25.40 17.72
C ILE A 4 15.15 -25.13 17.73
N GLY A 5 14.32 -26.12 17.37
CA GLY A 5 12.85 -25.99 17.45
C GLY A 5 12.35 -25.64 18.85
N VAL A 6 12.91 -26.24 19.90
CA VAL A 6 12.53 -25.92 21.30
C VAL A 6 12.90 -24.48 21.67
N LEU A 7 14.11 -24.04 21.29
CA LEU A 7 14.55 -22.65 21.50
C LEU A 7 13.67 -21.65 20.74
N TYR A 8 13.36 -21.95 19.48
CA TYR A 8 12.48 -21.15 18.64
C TYR A 8 11.08 -21.02 19.26
N SER A 9 10.45 -22.13 19.63
CA SER A 9 9.12 -22.10 20.26
C SER A 9 9.13 -21.35 21.59
N TYR A 10 10.21 -21.47 22.37
CA TYR A 10 10.37 -20.71 23.61
C TYR A 10 10.48 -19.20 23.35
N GLU A 11 11.32 -18.77 22.40
CA GLU A 11 11.48 -17.34 22.08
C GLU A 11 10.21 -16.75 21.45
N LEU A 12 9.51 -17.51 20.60
CA LEU A 12 8.21 -17.09 20.05
C LEU A 12 7.18 -16.91 21.17
N LYS A 13 7.05 -17.89 22.07
CA LYS A 13 6.15 -17.80 23.23
C LYS A 13 6.52 -16.64 24.15
N LYS A 14 7.82 -16.36 24.32
CA LYS A 14 8.34 -15.24 25.13
C LYS A 14 8.02 -13.88 24.50
N ILE A 15 8.00 -13.76 23.17
CA ILE A 15 7.51 -12.55 22.49
C ILE A 15 6.01 -12.40 22.75
N VAL A 16 5.22 -13.42 22.37
CA VAL A 16 3.74 -13.38 22.41
C VAL A 16 3.18 -13.19 23.83
N ASN A 17 3.81 -13.76 24.86
CA ASN A 17 3.31 -13.66 26.24
C ASN A 17 3.53 -12.29 26.90
N ARG A 18 4.16 -11.33 26.23
CA ARG A 18 4.32 -9.97 26.77
C ARG A 18 2.98 -9.26 26.72
N LYS A 19 2.50 -8.75 27.87
CA LYS A 19 1.25 -7.96 27.96
C LYS A 19 1.20 -6.82 26.93
N LEU A 20 2.34 -6.17 26.69
CA LEU A 20 2.48 -5.11 25.69
C LEU A 20 2.08 -5.55 24.28
N VAL A 21 2.42 -6.78 23.88
CA VAL A 21 2.10 -7.31 22.54
C VAL A 21 0.60 -7.41 22.34
N TRP A 22 -0.14 -7.86 23.36
CA TRP A 22 -1.60 -7.94 23.30
C TRP A 22 -2.26 -6.57 23.33
N ILE A 23 -1.75 -5.63 24.13
CA ILE A 23 -2.28 -4.25 24.16
C ILE A 23 -2.11 -3.58 22.81
N VAL A 24 -0.87 -3.53 22.30
CA VAL A 24 -0.55 -2.88 21.02
C VAL A 24 -1.20 -3.63 19.86
N GLY A 25 -1.16 -4.96 19.86
CA GLY A 25 -1.78 -5.79 18.84
C GLY A 25 -3.30 -5.58 18.77
N THR A 26 -4.00 -5.51 19.91
CA THR A 26 -5.46 -5.25 19.93
C THR A 26 -5.78 -3.86 19.37
N ILE A 27 -5.03 -2.83 19.77
CA ILE A 27 -5.21 -1.46 19.27
C ILE A 27 -5.04 -1.44 17.75
N ILE A 28 -3.98 -2.06 17.23
CA ILE A 28 -3.69 -2.08 15.80
C ILE A 28 -4.74 -2.86 15.03
N VAL A 29 -5.17 -4.01 15.54
CA VAL A 29 -6.25 -4.80 14.94
C VAL A 29 -7.55 -4.00 14.83
N LEU A 30 -7.90 -3.24 15.88
CA LEU A 30 -9.06 -2.36 15.86
C LEU A 30 -8.89 -1.23 14.83
N LEU A 31 -7.71 -0.62 14.76
CA LEU A 31 -7.42 0.40 13.76
C LEU A 31 -7.49 -0.15 12.34
N CYS A 32 -6.89 -1.31 12.06
CA CYS A 32 -6.96 -1.98 10.75
C CYS A 32 -8.40 -2.28 10.31
N GLY A 33 -9.26 -2.70 11.24
CA GLY A 33 -10.67 -2.91 10.95
C GLY A 33 -11.45 -1.60 10.76
N PHE A 34 -11.03 -0.53 11.44
CA PHE A 34 -11.64 0.79 11.33
C PHE A 34 -11.31 1.51 10.01
N LEU A 35 -10.15 1.24 9.39
CA LEU A 35 -9.73 1.87 8.14
C LEU A 35 -10.78 1.80 7.03
N SER A 36 -11.45 0.66 6.88
CA SER A 36 -12.47 0.49 5.82
C SER A 36 -13.77 1.25 6.11
N PHE A 37 -14.01 1.68 7.35
CA PHE A 37 -15.21 2.43 7.74
C PHE A 37 -14.95 3.90 8.01
N SER A 38 -13.68 4.33 8.14
CA SER A 38 -13.33 5.69 8.58
C SER A 38 -13.95 6.74 7.68
N ASP A 39 -13.92 6.49 6.37
CA ASP A 39 -14.33 7.44 5.34
C ASP A 39 -15.87 7.56 5.27
N LEU A 40 -16.58 6.57 5.81
CA LEU A 40 -18.05 6.52 5.83
C LEU A 40 -18.65 7.19 7.08
N ILE A 41 -17.88 7.35 8.16
CA ILE A 41 -18.39 7.75 9.49
C ILE A 41 -18.51 9.28 9.65
N GLY A 42 -18.05 10.07 8.68
CA GLY A 42 -18.11 11.54 8.70
C GLY A 42 -18.63 12.19 7.43
N SER A 43 -18.96 11.42 6.39
CA SER A 43 -19.42 11.94 5.10
C SER A 43 -20.94 12.02 5.03
N THR A 44 -21.43 13.15 4.50
CA THR A 44 -22.84 13.38 4.15
C THR A 44 -22.92 13.71 2.67
N TYR A 45 -23.93 13.16 1.99
CA TYR A 45 -24.09 13.32 0.55
C TYR A 45 -25.50 13.77 0.21
N TYR A 46 -25.63 14.62 -0.81
CA TYR A 46 -26.93 15.06 -1.30
C TYR A 46 -27.51 14.02 -2.27
N PHE A 47 -28.69 13.49 -1.97
CA PHE A 47 -29.40 12.54 -2.82
C PHE A 47 -30.92 12.74 -2.70
N GLU A 48 -31.60 12.91 -3.85
CA GLU A 48 -33.07 13.11 -3.93
C GLU A 48 -33.61 14.15 -2.91
N ASP A 49 -33.01 15.34 -2.91
CA ASP A 49 -33.38 16.47 -2.04
C ASP A 49 -33.19 16.24 -0.53
N LYS A 50 -32.34 15.27 -0.13
CA LYS A 50 -32.02 14.96 1.25
C LYS A 50 -30.54 14.64 1.44
N ASP A 51 -30.04 14.94 2.64
CA ASP A 51 -28.73 14.49 3.09
C ASP A 51 -28.82 13.01 3.50
N VAL A 52 -28.04 12.18 2.82
CA VAL A 52 -27.86 10.76 3.16
C VAL A 52 -26.50 10.56 3.80
N SER A 53 -26.41 9.55 4.66
CA SER A 53 -25.13 9.19 5.30
C SER A 53 -24.15 8.60 4.29
N GLY A 54 -22.85 8.70 4.56
CA GLY A 54 -21.81 8.12 3.70
C GLY A 54 -21.98 6.63 3.43
N TYR A 55 -22.48 5.89 4.42
CA TYR A 55 -22.82 4.48 4.26
C TYR A 55 -23.98 4.25 3.27
N GLU A 56 -25.03 5.07 3.33
CA GLU A 56 -26.18 4.96 2.42
C GLU A 56 -25.79 5.35 0.99
N ALA A 57 -25.04 6.45 0.85
CA ALA A 57 -24.46 6.88 -0.42
C ALA A 57 -23.59 5.81 -1.07
N MET A 58 -22.67 5.21 -0.30
CA MET A 58 -21.82 4.12 -0.77
C MET A 58 -22.66 2.90 -1.19
N LYS A 59 -23.72 2.56 -0.45
CA LYS A 59 -24.61 1.44 -0.81
C LYS A 59 -25.34 1.70 -2.12
N ILE A 60 -25.83 2.92 -2.34
CA ILE A 60 -26.50 3.36 -3.58
C ILE A 60 -25.51 3.32 -4.74
N ASN A 61 -24.33 3.94 -4.59
CA ASN A 61 -23.29 3.95 -5.61
C ASN A 61 -22.85 2.53 -6.01
N ARG A 62 -22.71 1.63 -5.04
CA ARG A 62 -22.42 0.23 -5.29
C ARG A 62 -23.51 -0.46 -6.10
N GLU A 63 -24.78 -0.19 -5.81
CA GLU A 63 -25.90 -0.75 -6.57
C GLU A 63 -25.88 -0.28 -8.02
N TYR A 64 -25.67 1.02 -8.25
CA TYR A 64 -25.50 1.58 -9.59
C TYR A 64 -24.31 0.97 -10.33
N ALA A 65 -23.15 0.89 -9.70
CA ALA A 65 -21.97 0.26 -10.29
C ALA A 65 -22.24 -1.22 -10.66
N ARG A 66 -22.95 -1.96 -9.81
CA ARG A 66 -23.32 -3.34 -10.10
C ARG A 66 -24.31 -3.49 -11.26
N ASN A 67 -25.22 -2.54 -11.44
CA ASN A 67 -26.15 -2.52 -12.57
C ASN A 67 -25.43 -2.28 -13.90
N LEU A 68 -24.31 -1.55 -13.87
CA LEU A 68 -23.46 -1.27 -15.03
C LEU A 68 -22.42 -2.39 -15.31
N ASN A 69 -22.37 -3.44 -14.49
CA ASN A 69 -21.42 -4.55 -14.67
C ASN A 69 -21.53 -5.19 -16.05
N ARG A 70 -20.37 -5.59 -16.59
CA ARG A 70 -20.19 -6.26 -17.90
C ARG A 70 -20.55 -5.39 -19.11
N ARG A 71 -20.85 -4.12 -18.93
CA ARG A 71 -20.99 -3.18 -20.04
C ARG A 71 -19.62 -2.75 -20.52
N LYS A 72 -19.43 -2.62 -21.83
CA LYS A 72 -18.21 -2.05 -22.37
C LYS A 72 -18.25 -0.54 -22.18
N ILE A 73 -17.11 0.06 -21.83
CA ILE A 73 -16.93 1.51 -21.81
C ILE A 73 -16.73 1.96 -23.27
N ASP A 74 -17.82 1.96 -24.01
CA ASP A 74 -17.91 2.35 -25.41
C ASP A 74 -18.79 3.61 -25.58
N ASP A 75 -18.93 4.08 -26.82
CA ASP A 75 -19.70 5.29 -27.12
C ASP A 75 -21.15 5.21 -26.62
N SER A 76 -21.76 4.01 -26.58
CA SER A 76 -23.13 3.83 -26.09
C SER A 76 -23.22 4.11 -24.60
N LEU A 77 -22.31 3.51 -23.80
CA LEU A 77 -22.31 3.72 -22.35
C LEU A 77 -21.96 5.17 -21.98
N LEU A 78 -21.02 5.77 -22.72
CA LEU A 78 -20.67 7.17 -22.53
C LEU A 78 -21.84 8.10 -22.88
N GLN A 79 -22.54 7.89 -23.99
CA GLN A 79 -23.72 8.70 -24.33
C GLN A 79 -24.85 8.60 -23.29
N GLU A 80 -25.09 7.41 -22.74
CA GLU A 80 -26.07 7.22 -21.67
C GLU A 80 -25.67 7.95 -20.38
N MET A 81 -24.39 7.89 -20.02
CA MET A 81 -23.82 8.70 -18.93
C MET A 81 -24.09 10.19 -19.18
N GLN A 82 -23.72 10.71 -20.35
CA GLN A 82 -23.89 12.12 -20.71
C GLN A 82 -25.35 12.57 -20.67
N ALA A 83 -26.29 11.72 -21.10
CA ALA A 83 -27.72 12.02 -21.06
C ALA A 83 -28.29 12.03 -19.62
N SER A 84 -27.69 11.26 -18.70
CA SER A 84 -28.11 11.19 -17.30
C SER A 84 -27.65 12.38 -16.46
N PHE A 85 -26.60 13.11 -16.89
CA PHE A 85 -26.15 14.31 -16.20
C PHE A 85 -26.82 15.56 -16.81
N PRO A 86 -27.40 16.46 -16.00
CA PRO A 86 -27.95 17.70 -16.52
C PRO A 86 -26.82 18.52 -17.17
N LYS A 87 -27.04 18.99 -18.42
CA LYS A 87 -26.14 19.93 -19.08
C LYS A 87 -26.18 21.25 -18.32
N GLU A 88 -25.13 21.57 -17.57
CA GLU A 88 -25.02 22.90 -16.96
C GLU A 88 -24.92 23.97 -18.04
N THR A 89 -25.78 24.97 -17.90
CA THR A 89 -25.71 26.24 -18.61
C THR A 89 -24.81 27.15 -17.79
N ASP A 90 -23.91 27.84 -18.49
CA ASP A 90 -22.92 28.82 -17.99
C ASP A 90 -21.68 28.28 -17.29
N GLY A 91 -20.56 28.49 -17.98
CA GLY A 91 -19.21 28.13 -17.54
C GLY A 91 -18.83 28.83 -16.23
N LYS A 92 -18.62 28.02 -15.21
CA LYS A 92 -17.72 28.34 -14.10
C LYS A 92 -16.73 27.20 -13.94
N ILE A 93 -15.48 27.62 -13.82
CA ILE A 93 -14.28 26.80 -13.77
C ILE A 93 -14.16 26.25 -12.35
N ILE A 94 -13.93 24.94 -12.22
CA ILE A 94 -13.54 24.34 -10.94
C ILE A 94 -12.13 23.77 -11.11
N SER A 95 -11.22 24.27 -10.29
CA SER A 95 -9.84 23.79 -10.16
C SER A 95 -9.71 23.02 -8.85
N ASN A 96 -9.50 21.71 -8.89
CA ASN A 96 -9.24 20.92 -7.69
C ASN A 96 -7.87 20.25 -7.76
N ASN A 97 -7.04 20.57 -6.78
CA ASN A 97 -5.74 19.99 -6.51
C ASN A 97 -5.94 18.99 -5.36
N SER A 98 -6.22 17.74 -5.67
CA SER A 98 -6.18 16.65 -4.69
C SER A 98 -5.71 15.37 -5.38
N MET A 99 -4.42 15.14 -5.21
CA MET A 99 -3.71 13.91 -5.53
C MET A 99 -4.28 12.77 -4.67
N SER A 100 -5.41 12.19 -5.09
CA SER A 100 -5.95 10.95 -4.52
C SER A 100 -6.76 10.19 -5.58
N GLY A 101 -6.09 9.27 -6.28
CA GLY A 101 -6.73 8.32 -7.20
C GLY A 101 -7.86 7.54 -6.52
N ILE A 102 -8.97 7.43 -7.24
CA ILE A 102 -10.16 6.57 -7.01
C ILE A 102 -10.75 6.68 -5.59
N GLN A 103 -10.93 7.91 -5.15
CA GLN A 103 -12.24 8.22 -4.59
C GLN A 103 -13.17 8.41 -5.78
N THR A 104 -14.34 7.77 -5.77
CA THR A 104 -15.51 8.39 -6.41
C THR A 104 -15.43 9.87 -6.10
N ALA A 105 -15.24 10.69 -7.13
CA ALA A 105 -15.22 12.13 -6.98
C ALA A 105 -16.57 12.54 -6.41
N ILE A 106 -16.63 12.60 -5.09
CA ILE A 106 -17.60 13.36 -4.35
C ILE A 106 -16.76 14.07 -3.31
N VAL A 107 -16.18 15.16 -3.80
CA VAL A 107 -15.43 16.13 -3.02
C VAL A 107 -16.31 16.55 -1.85
N THR A 108 -15.87 16.27 -0.63
CA THR A 108 -16.28 17.01 0.54
C THR A 108 -15.01 17.60 1.12
N ASP A 109 -14.69 18.82 0.71
CA ASP A 109 -13.85 19.69 1.52
C ASP A 109 -14.59 21.00 1.77
N ASP A 110 -14.51 21.46 3.01
CA ASP A 110 -15.33 22.49 3.65
C ASP A 110 -14.93 23.91 3.20
N SER A 111 -14.50 24.06 1.94
CA SER A 111 -14.06 25.32 1.36
C SER A 111 -15.21 26.01 0.64
N GLN A 112 -15.70 27.09 1.24
CA GLN A 112 -16.68 28.02 0.66
C GLN A 112 -16.32 28.43 -0.77
N GLY A 113 -17.03 27.83 -1.72
CA GLY A 113 -17.15 28.23 -3.11
C GLY A 113 -18.31 27.43 -3.69
N ASP A 114 -19.29 28.09 -4.29
CA ASP A 114 -20.49 27.48 -4.89
C ASP A 114 -20.13 26.41 -5.95
N GLU A 115 -19.83 25.19 -5.50
CA GLU A 115 -19.73 23.99 -6.34
C GLU A 115 -21.10 23.30 -6.29
N LEU A 116 -21.79 23.25 -7.44
CA LEU A 116 -23.08 22.61 -7.55
C LEU A 116 -22.93 21.13 -7.17
N GLU A 117 -23.46 20.74 -6.01
CA GLU A 117 -23.51 19.37 -5.52
C GLU A 117 -24.22 18.48 -6.55
N ARG A 118 -23.45 17.83 -7.43
CA ARG A 118 -24.00 16.79 -8.30
C ARG A 118 -24.29 15.59 -7.40
N GLY A 119 -25.55 15.43 -7.02
CA GLY A 119 -26.02 14.27 -6.26
C GLY A 119 -25.69 12.95 -6.96
N ILE A 120 -25.70 11.85 -6.20
CA ILE A 120 -25.34 10.52 -6.71
C ILE A 120 -26.34 10.10 -7.80
N THR A 121 -25.87 9.82 -9.02
CA THR A 121 -26.68 9.36 -10.16
C THR A 121 -26.28 7.96 -10.58
N GLU A 122 -27.11 7.33 -11.43
CA GLU A 122 -26.87 5.96 -11.93
C GLU A 122 -25.49 5.81 -12.62
N TYR A 123 -25.01 6.85 -13.30
CA TYR A 123 -23.77 6.82 -14.06
C TYR A 123 -22.57 7.48 -13.34
N THR A 124 -22.72 7.85 -12.06
CA THR A 124 -21.61 8.37 -11.22
C THR A 124 -20.35 7.49 -11.27
N PRO A 125 -20.42 6.14 -11.23
CA PRO A 125 -19.22 5.30 -11.29
C PRO A 125 -18.43 5.42 -12.60
N ILE A 126 -19.14 5.54 -13.73
CA ILE A 126 -18.52 5.73 -15.05
C ILE A 126 -17.96 7.15 -15.18
N TYR A 127 -18.69 8.14 -14.68
CA TYR A 127 -18.23 9.52 -14.63
C TYR A 127 -16.93 9.66 -13.82
N SER A 128 -16.84 9.03 -12.64
CA SER A 128 -15.61 9.05 -11.84
C SER A 128 -14.44 8.38 -12.56
N TYR A 129 -14.70 7.31 -13.32
CA TYR A 129 -13.67 6.64 -14.13
C TYR A 129 -13.15 7.55 -15.25
N VAL A 130 -14.06 8.21 -15.97
CA VAL A 130 -13.73 9.17 -17.03
C VAL A 130 -12.96 10.36 -16.47
N GLN A 131 -13.41 10.92 -15.34
CA GLN A 131 -12.76 12.04 -14.69
C GLN A 131 -11.33 11.72 -14.24
N ALA A 132 -11.09 10.51 -13.73
CA ALA A 132 -9.77 10.04 -13.32
C ALA A 132 -8.77 9.92 -14.49
N ILE A 133 -9.24 9.81 -15.73
CA ILE A 133 -8.38 9.83 -16.93
C ILE A 133 -8.13 11.27 -17.40
N MET A 134 -9.15 12.12 -17.29
CA MET A 134 -9.17 13.42 -17.94
C MET A 134 -8.53 14.54 -17.13
N GLU A 135 -8.39 14.38 -15.80
CA GLU A 135 -7.71 15.20 -14.76
C GLU A 135 -7.80 16.74 -14.81
N ASN A 136 -8.26 17.39 -15.89
CA ASN A 136 -8.21 18.84 -16.13
C ASN A 136 -9.10 19.34 -17.29
N SER A 137 -9.93 18.51 -17.92
CA SER A 137 -10.81 18.97 -19.01
C SER A 137 -12.28 18.99 -18.58
N ASN A 138 -12.92 20.16 -18.71
CA ASN A 138 -14.37 20.36 -18.56
C ASN A 138 -15.20 19.50 -19.55
N SER A 139 -14.53 18.76 -20.44
CA SER A 139 -15.11 17.90 -21.47
C SER A 139 -15.42 16.47 -21.01
N ALA A 140 -15.29 16.14 -19.72
CA ALA A 140 -15.58 14.79 -19.21
C ALA A 140 -17.03 14.33 -19.47
N LEU A 141 -17.94 15.28 -19.65
CA LEU A 141 -19.34 15.06 -20.01
C LEU A 141 -19.61 15.07 -21.52
N GLU A 142 -18.61 15.25 -22.38
CA GLU A 142 -18.78 15.31 -23.84
C GLU A 142 -17.69 14.51 -24.58
N ILE A 143 -17.17 13.45 -23.96
CA ILE A 143 -16.10 12.62 -24.53
C ILE A 143 -16.66 11.35 -25.20
N ASP A 144 -16.10 11.01 -26.36
CA ASP A 144 -16.33 9.72 -27.01
C ASP A 144 -15.32 8.66 -26.55
N ALA A 145 -15.53 7.38 -26.89
CA ALA A 145 -14.66 6.31 -26.40
C ALA A 145 -13.24 6.40 -27.00
N ASN A 146 -13.10 6.84 -28.25
CA ASN A 146 -11.78 6.99 -28.88
C ASN A 146 -10.97 8.10 -28.22
N ASP A 147 -11.59 9.24 -28.00
CA ASP A 147 -11.02 10.40 -27.32
C ASP A 147 -10.63 10.03 -25.89
N LEU A 148 -11.48 9.29 -25.16
CA LEU A 148 -11.19 8.84 -23.80
C LEU A 148 -9.92 7.99 -23.73
N TYR A 149 -9.81 6.98 -24.61
CA TYR A 149 -8.63 6.12 -24.63
C TYR A 149 -7.39 6.84 -25.18
N SER A 150 -7.57 7.82 -26.08
CA SER A 150 -6.47 8.66 -26.58
C SER A 150 -5.92 9.58 -25.49
N GLU A 151 -6.78 10.19 -24.67
CA GLU A 151 -6.36 11.03 -23.54
C GLU A 151 -5.69 10.17 -22.46
N ARG A 152 -6.15 8.94 -22.23
CA ARG A 152 -5.44 7.98 -21.37
C ARG A 152 -4.02 7.71 -21.86
N GLU A 153 -3.83 7.42 -23.14
CA GLU A 153 -2.50 7.19 -23.73
C GLU A 153 -1.60 8.42 -23.60
N LYS A 154 -2.17 9.61 -23.81
CA LYS A 154 -1.48 10.89 -23.65
C LYS A 154 -1.07 11.14 -22.20
N SER A 155 -1.94 10.89 -21.22
CA SER A 155 -1.62 11.01 -19.79
C SER A 155 -0.49 10.05 -19.39
N ILE A 156 -0.51 8.81 -19.88
CA ILE A 156 0.58 7.85 -19.66
C ILE A 156 1.89 8.35 -20.31
N SER A 157 1.84 8.85 -21.54
CA SER A 157 3.02 9.40 -22.21
C SER A 157 3.58 10.66 -21.51
N GLN A 158 2.71 11.51 -20.96
CA GLN A 158 3.11 12.65 -20.13
C GLN A 158 3.78 12.18 -18.84
N ASN A 159 3.20 11.18 -18.17
CA ASN A 159 3.77 10.57 -16.98
C ASN A 159 5.17 9.98 -17.26
N HIS A 160 5.34 9.26 -18.38
CA HIS A 160 6.66 8.78 -18.82
C HIS A 160 7.69 9.90 -18.99
N THR A 161 7.26 11.05 -19.50
CA THR A 161 8.11 12.23 -19.70
C THR A 161 8.48 12.87 -18.35
N VAL A 162 7.51 13.04 -17.46
CA VAL A 162 7.72 13.58 -16.10
C VAL A 162 8.65 12.68 -15.29
N GLN A 163 8.49 11.36 -15.39
CA GLN A 163 9.33 10.36 -14.75
C GLN A 163 10.73 10.21 -15.39
N MET A 164 11.00 10.91 -16.50
CA MET A 164 12.28 10.90 -17.21
C MET A 164 12.69 9.49 -17.66
N LEU A 165 11.75 8.72 -18.24
CA LEU A 165 12.05 7.39 -18.78
C LEU A 165 13.09 7.44 -19.91
N THR A 166 13.93 6.42 -19.98
CA THR A 166 14.83 6.22 -21.13
C THR A 166 14.07 5.64 -22.31
N GLU A 167 14.53 5.87 -23.54
CA GLU A 167 13.93 5.32 -24.76
C GLU A 167 13.66 3.81 -24.67
N LYS A 168 14.59 3.05 -24.08
CA LYS A 168 14.44 1.59 -23.93
C LYS A 168 13.36 1.18 -22.93
N GLU A 169 13.07 2.02 -21.93
CA GLU A 169 11.99 1.78 -20.97
C GLU A 169 10.64 2.11 -21.61
N THR A 170 10.59 3.19 -22.39
CA THR A 170 9.42 3.52 -23.21
C THR A 170 9.09 2.38 -24.18
N ASP A 171 10.07 1.87 -24.92
CA ASP A 171 9.92 0.71 -25.82
C ASP A 171 9.39 -0.55 -25.10
N TYR A 172 9.76 -0.72 -23.82
CA TYR A 172 9.29 -1.85 -23.01
C TYR A 172 7.80 -1.69 -22.68
N TRP A 173 7.39 -0.50 -22.26
CA TRP A 173 6.00 -0.22 -21.92
C TRP A 173 5.09 -0.15 -23.13
N GLU A 174 5.53 0.36 -24.27
CA GLU A 174 4.77 0.33 -25.52
C GLU A 174 4.44 -1.11 -25.96
N LYS A 175 5.41 -2.03 -25.85
CA LYS A 175 5.18 -3.46 -26.15
C LYS A 175 4.18 -4.11 -25.19
N LYS A 176 4.13 -3.64 -23.94
CA LYS A 176 3.17 -4.11 -22.92
C LYS A 176 1.78 -3.51 -23.15
N ALA A 177 1.71 -2.23 -23.50
CA ALA A 177 0.49 -1.52 -23.82
C ALA A 177 -0.23 -2.14 -25.02
N ALA A 178 0.50 -2.57 -26.06
CA ALA A 178 -0.07 -3.26 -27.23
C ALA A 178 -0.80 -4.58 -26.91
N GLN A 179 -0.63 -5.15 -25.71
CA GLN A 179 -1.31 -6.37 -25.26
C GLN A 179 -2.62 -6.08 -24.53
N ILE A 180 -2.86 -4.83 -24.15
CA ILE A 180 -4.05 -4.38 -23.43
C ILE A 180 -5.17 -4.16 -24.45
N LYS A 181 -6.31 -4.83 -24.25
CA LYS A 181 -7.47 -4.72 -25.15
C LYS A 181 -8.41 -3.63 -24.63
N THR A 182 -8.60 -2.59 -25.44
CA THR A 182 -9.65 -1.57 -25.28
C THR A 182 -10.79 -1.84 -26.27
N PRO A 183 -12.04 -1.42 -26.00
CA PRO A 183 -12.52 -0.81 -24.75
C PRO A 183 -12.61 -1.81 -23.59
N PHE A 184 -12.44 -1.31 -22.36
CA PHE A 184 -12.56 -2.12 -21.15
C PHE A 184 -14.02 -2.49 -20.88
N THR A 185 -14.22 -3.66 -20.26
CA THR A 185 -15.54 -4.10 -19.79
C THR A 185 -15.67 -3.75 -18.33
N TYR A 186 -16.54 -2.77 -18.02
CA TYR A 186 -16.73 -2.24 -16.67
C TYR A 186 -17.23 -3.32 -15.72
N GLU A 187 -16.59 -3.41 -14.56
CA GLU A 187 -17.01 -4.23 -13.43
C GLU A 187 -16.65 -3.49 -12.14
N TYR A 188 -17.47 -3.66 -11.10
CA TYR A 188 -17.23 -3.05 -9.79
C TYR A 188 -15.96 -3.59 -9.11
N THR A 189 -15.01 -2.71 -8.76
CA THR A 189 -13.68 -3.09 -8.24
C THR A 189 -13.30 -2.47 -6.88
N GLU A 190 -14.12 -1.58 -6.30
CA GLU A 190 -13.75 -0.78 -5.11
C GLU A 190 -13.25 -1.64 -3.95
N GLY A 191 -13.96 -2.72 -3.59
CA GLY A 191 -13.59 -3.53 -2.42
C GLY A 191 -12.18 -4.12 -2.43
N TRP A 192 -11.61 -4.36 -3.61
CA TRP A 192 -10.21 -4.78 -3.76
C TRP A 192 -9.27 -3.61 -4.08
N GLY A 193 -9.75 -2.60 -4.81
CA GLY A 193 -9.00 -1.39 -5.14
C GLY A 193 -8.59 -0.59 -3.91
N ASP A 194 -9.50 -0.43 -2.95
CA ASP A 194 -9.30 0.34 -1.71
C ASP A 194 -8.17 -0.24 -0.83
N LEU A 195 -7.82 -1.52 -1.01
CA LEU A 195 -6.69 -2.11 -0.28
C LEU A 195 -5.36 -1.45 -0.62
N TRP A 196 -5.20 -0.89 -1.82
CA TRP A 196 -4.02 -0.10 -2.18
C TRP A 196 -4.00 1.28 -1.54
N GLU A 197 -5.17 1.87 -1.25
CA GLU A 197 -5.26 3.10 -0.46
C GLU A 197 -4.82 2.83 0.98
N TYR A 198 -5.31 1.74 1.56
CA TYR A 198 -5.00 1.37 2.94
C TYR A 198 -3.60 0.77 3.11
N ALA A 199 -2.98 0.26 2.04
CA ALA A 199 -1.69 -0.41 2.05
C ALA A 199 -0.58 0.38 2.75
N TYR A 200 -0.48 1.67 2.43
CA TYR A 200 0.52 2.57 3.00
C TYR A 200 0.34 2.71 4.52
N THR A 201 -0.90 2.92 4.96
CA THR A 201 -1.24 3.02 6.39
C THR A 201 -1.00 1.71 7.14
N ILE A 202 -1.38 0.56 6.55
CA ILE A 202 -1.12 -0.76 7.11
C ILE A 202 0.38 -1.00 7.29
N ASN A 203 1.20 -0.62 6.31
CA ASN A 203 2.66 -0.77 6.37
C ASN A 203 3.26 -0.06 7.59
N TYR A 204 2.81 1.17 7.86
CA TYR A 204 3.23 1.92 9.05
C TYR A 204 2.74 1.32 10.35
N MET A 205 1.49 0.84 10.40
CA MET A 205 0.98 0.12 11.56
C MET A 205 1.82 -1.12 11.87
N VAL A 206 2.16 -1.92 10.85
CA VAL A 206 3.04 -3.08 10.98
C VAL A 206 4.42 -2.66 11.50
N LEU A 207 5.04 -1.62 10.92
CA LEU A 207 6.33 -1.11 11.38
C LEU A 207 6.29 -0.72 12.86
N LEU A 208 5.25 0.00 13.31
CA LEU A 208 5.07 0.44 14.69
C LEU A 208 4.93 -0.74 15.66
N VAL A 209 4.07 -1.72 15.35
CA VAL A 209 3.91 -2.93 16.17
C VAL A 209 5.25 -3.63 16.32
N LEU A 210 5.97 -3.83 15.21
CA LEU A 210 7.24 -4.54 15.23
C LEU A 210 8.30 -3.76 16.01
N ALA A 211 8.38 -2.44 15.84
CA ALA A 211 9.30 -1.58 16.57
C ALA A 211 9.06 -1.68 18.08
N ILE A 212 7.81 -1.66 18.53
CA ILE A 212 7.46 -1.75 19.94
C ILE A 212 7.71 -3.17 20.51
N CYS A 213 7.29 -4.20 19.79
CA CYS A 213 7.32 -5.57 20.29
C CYS A 213 8.73 -6.20 20.23
N LEU A 214 9.47 -5.96 19.15
CA LEU A 214 10.76 -6.59 18.89
C LEU A 214 11.96 -5.80 19.45
N SER A 215 11.82 -4.48 19.69
CA SER A 215 12.90 -3.67 20.29
C SER A 215 13.38 -4.21 21.64
N ASN A 216 12.51 -4.88 22.38
CA ASN A 216 12.74 -5.47 23.70
C ASN A 216 13.29 -6.91 23.66
N VAL A 217 13.56 -7.49 22.49
CA VAL A 217 13.98 -8.91 22.38
C VAL A 217 15.40 -9.12 22.88
N PHE A 218 16.35 -8.28 22.46
CA PHE A 218 17.74 -8.35 22.92
C PHE A 218 18.04 -7.33 24.01
N SER A 219 17.58 -6.08 23.85
CA SER A 219 17.85 -4.98 24.78
C SER A 219 17.45 -5.26 26.24
N VAL A 220 16.34 -5.95 26.50
CA VAL A 220 15.90 -6.28 27.87
C VAL A 220 16.85 -7.25 28.57
N GLU A 221 17.50 -8.14 27.82
CA GLU A 221 18.44 -9.11 28.40
C GLU A 221 19.75 -8.44 28.80
N HIS A 222 20.21 -7.48 27.98
CA HIS A 222 21.33 -6.59 28.30
C HIS A 222 20.98 -5.70 29.50
N LEU A 223 19.79 -5.10 29.52
CA LEU A 223 19.32 -4.23 30.60
C LEU A 223 19.24 -4.98 31.95
N ARG A 224 18.75 -6.22 31.94
CA ARG A 224 18.61 -7.06 33.13
C ARG A 224 19.86 -7.87 33.48
N LYS A 225 20.94 -7.74 32.70
CA LYS A 225 22.20 -8.50 32.86
C LYS A 225 22.00 -10.03 32.87
N THR A 226 20.94 -10.50 32.21
CA THR A 226 20.65 -11.94 32.09
C THR A 226 21.43 -12.59 30.95
N ASP A 227 21.96 -11.77 30.04
CA ASP A 227 22.84 -12.14 28.95
C ASP A 227 24.07 -12.95 29.40
N ALA A 228 24.64 -12.63 30.58
CA ALA A 228 25.77 -13.35 31.12
C ALA A 228 25.48 -14.84 31.40
N ILE A 229 24.31 -15.12 32.00
CA ILE A 229 23.87 -16.50 32.29
C ILE A 229 23.54 -17.22 30.98
N ILE A 230 22.89 -16.51 30.04
CA ILE A 230 22.50 -17.05 28.74
C ILE A 230 23.73 -17.46 27.93
N LEU A 231 24.75 -16.61 27.83
CA LEU A 231 25.95 -16.85 27.01
C LEU A 231 26.84 -17.99 27.55
N CYS A 232 26.76 -18.29 28.84
CA CYS A 232 27.43 -19.43 29.48
C CYS A 232 26.70 -20.77 29.25
N SER A 233 25.46 -20.74 28.77
CA SER A 233 24.71 -21.94 28.46
C SER A 233 25.20 -22.61 27.17
N ARG A 234 25.10 -23.95 27.10
CA ARG A 234 25.62 -24.77 25.98
C ARG A 234 25.14 -24.33 24.59
N HIS A 235 23.95 -23.74 24.48
CA HIS A 235 23.34 -23.31 23.21
C HIS A 235 23.08 -21.79 23.16
N GLY A 236 23.60 -21.04 24.13
CA GLY A 236 23.31 -19.61 24.29
C GLY A 236 24.01 -18.68 23.31
N ARG A 237 24.86 -19.21 22.41
CA ARG A 237 25.55 -18.42 21.38
C ARG A 237 24.84 -18.55 20.02
N ARG A 238 25.38 -19.36 19.11
CA ARG A 238 24.91 -19.43 17.71
C ARG A 238 23.45 -19.86 17.60
N ASP A 239 23.08 -20.92 18.29
CA ASP A 239 21.74 -21.53 18.14
C ASP A 239 20.63 -20.64 18.70
N LEU A 240 20.87 -19.98 19.85
CA LEU A 240 19.92 -19.04 20.42
C LEU A 240 19.72 -17.79 19.53
N TYR A 241 20.80 -17.23 18.98
CA TYR A 241 20.69 -16.10 18.06
C TYR A 241 19.79 -16.43 16.85
N ILE A 242 20.02 -17.59 16.23
CA ILE A 242 19.22 -18.06 15.09
C ILE A 242 17.77 -18.24 15.51
N ALA A 243 17.52 -18.88 16.66
CA ALA A 243 16.16 -19.10 17.17
C ALA A 243 15.41 -17.79 17.41
N LYS A 244 16.07 -16.77 17.98
CA LYS A 244 15.47 -15.44 18.23
C LYS A 244 15.13 -14.70 16.94
N ILE A 245 16.06 -14.66 15.99
CA ILE A 245 15.82 -13.99 14.71
C ILE A 245 14.68 -14.67 13.95
N LEU A 246 14.66 -16.01 13.90
CA LEU A 246 13.56 -16.72 13.28
C LEU A 246 12.23 -16.46 13.99
N ALA A 247 12.20 -16.44 15.33
CA ALA A 247 10.99 -16.14 16.09
C ALA A 247 10.47 -14.72 15.82
N GLY A 248 11.35 -13.72 15.76
CA GLY A 248 10.96 -12.35 15.42
C GLY A 248 10.50 -12.20 13.97
N MET A 249 11.12 -12.88 13.01
CA MET A 249 10.65 -12.91 11.63
C MET A 249 9.27 -13.56 11.51
N THR A 250 9.04 -14.71 12.16
CA THR A 250 7.71 -15.34 12.15
C THR A 250 6.66 -14.42 12.78
N PHE A 251 7.00 -13.76 13.88
CA PHE A 251 6.12 -12.77 14.50
C PHE A 251 5.78 -11.63 13.53
N GLY A 252 6.78 -11.10 12.81
CA GLY A 252 6.60 -10.13 11.73
C GLY A 252 5.60 -10.55 10.67
N VAL A 253 5.82 -11.73 10.10
CA VAL A 253 4.94 -12.31 9.06
C VAL A 253 3.52 -12.47 9.58
N VAL A 254 3.33 -12.98 10.79
CA VAL A 254 2.00 -13.18 11.38
C VAL A 254 1.29 -11.84 11.57
N ILE A 255 1.98 -10.81 12.10
CA ILE A 255 1.40 -9.47 12.25
C ILE A 255 1.01 -8.88 10.90
N ALA A 256 1.88 -8.95 9.89
CA ALA A 256 1.58 -8.43 8.55
C ALA A 256 0.36 -9.11 7.92
N VAL A 257 0.29 -10.44 7.96
CA VAL A 257 -0.84 -11.22 7.43
C VAL A 257 -2.12 -10.92 8.22
N LEU A 258 -2.04 -10.77 9.54
CA LEU A 258 -3.21 -10.43 10.36
C LEU A 258 -3.72 -9.02 10.03
N CYS A 259 -2.87 -8.01 10.02
CA CYS A 259 -3.28 -6.63 9.71
C CYS A 259 -3.91 -6.54 8.32
N PHE A 260 -3.24 -7.11 7.31
CA PHE A 260 -3.77 -7.14 5.95
C PHE A 260 -5.08 -7.92 5.85
N GLY A 261 -5.15 -9.11 6.46
CA GLY A 261 -6.32 -9.96 6.42
C GLY A 261 -7.54 -9.30 7.07
N ILE A 262 -7.36 -8.61 8.20
CA ILE A 262 -8.43 -7.87 8.86
C ILE A 262 -8.95 -6.73 7.97
N THR A 263 -8.05 -5.93 7.39
CA THR A 263 -8.45 -4.83 6.50
C THR A 263 -9.09 -5.34 5.20
N ALA A 264 -8.60 -6.46 4.65
CA ALA A 264 -9.21 -7.11 3.50
C ALA A 264 -10.63 -7.62 3.82
N ILE A 265 -10.81 -8.28 4.96
CA ILE A 265 -12.13 -8.76 5.40
C ILE A 265 -13.08 -7.58 5.65
N SER A 266 -12.63 -6.51 6.32
CA SER A 266 -13.48 -5.33 6.55
C SER A 266 -13.88 -4.66 5.24
N SER A 267 -12.93 -4.48 4.30
CA SER A 267 -13.22 -3.93 2.98
C SER A 267 -14.25 -4.77 2.23
N ILE A 268 -14.05 -6.09 2.16
CA ILE A 268 -14.98 -7.00 1.47
C ILE A 268 -16.36 -7.02 2.14
N CYS A 269 -16.44 -6.91 3.47
CA CYS A 269 -17.72 -6.86 4.18
C CYS A 269 -18.53 -5.59 3.85
N ILE A 270 -17.86 -4.46 3.59
CA ILE A 270 -18.51 -3.18 3.31
C ILE A 270 -18.79 -3.05 1.82
N TYR A 271 -17.73 -3.09 1.01
CA TYR A 271 -17.72 -2.82 -0.43
C TYR A 271 -18.16 -4.04 -1.23
N GLY A 272 -17.77 -5.25 -0.84
CA GLY A 272 -18.11 -6.48 -1.53
C GLY A 272 -16.88 -7.14 -2.16
N ALA A 273 -17.06 -8.35 -2.68
CA ALA A 273 -15.97 -9.17 -3.23
C ALA A 273 -15.88 -9.18 -4.77
N ASP A 274 -16.70 -8.36 -5.44
CA ASP A 274 -16.77 -8.33 -6.90
C ASP A 274 -15.47 -7.78 -7.52
N GLY A 275 -15.23 -8.04 -8.81
CA GLY A 275 -14.12 -7.42 -9.54
C GLY A 275 -12.73 -8.05 -9.38
N PHE A 276 -12.60 -9.20 -8.70
CA PHE A 276 -11.29 -9.82 -8.45
C PHE A 276 -10.50 -10.18 -9.72
N ASN A 277 -11.17 -10.67 -10.77
CA ASN A 277 -10.53 -11.10 -12.03
C ASN A 277 -10.50 -10.02 -13.11
N VAL A 278 -10.83 -8.78 -12.75
CA VAL A 278 -10.97 -7.65 -13.67
C VAL A 278 -9.62 -7.00 -13.90
N ALA A 279 -9.43 -6.36 -15.06
CA ALA A 279 -8.21 -5.65 -15.39
C ALA A 279 -7.93 -4.53 -14.37
N VAL A 280 -6.69 -4.43 -13.89
CA VAL A 280 -6.29 -3.43 -12.87
C VAL A 280 -6.54 -2.00 -13.32
N GLN A 281 -6.59 -1.75 -14.64
CA GLN A 281 -6.91 -0.46 -15.24
C GLN A 281 -8.31 0.06 -14.89
N LEU A 282 -9.25 -0.80 -14.48
CA LEU A 282 -10.58 -0.35 -14.08
C LEU A 282 -10.59 0.21 -12.67
N ALA A 283 -9.74 -0.34 -11.79
CA ALA A 283 -9.43 0.32 -10.53
C ALA A 283 -8.54 1.52 -10.81
N PHE A 284 -7.34 1.34 -11.36
CA PHE A 284 -6.33 2.39 -11.57
C PHE A 284 -6.15 2.73 -13.06
N PRO A 285 -6.84 3.76 -13.60
CA PRO A 285 -6.92 3.99 -15.04
C PRO A 285 -5.58 4.20 -15.72
N LEU A 286 -4.66 4.89 -15.04
CA LEU A 286 -3.33 5.22 -15.56
C LEU A 286 -2.30 4.10 -15.40
N SER A 287 -2.66 2.95 -14.81
CA SER A 287 -1.72 1.85 -14.65
C SER A 287 -1.38 1.20 -16.00
N SER A 288 -0.08 1.04 -16.25
CA SER A 288 0.47 0.37 -17.45
C SER A 288 0.51 -1.16 -17.32
N TRP A 289 0.02 -1.72 -16.21
CA TRP A 289 0.17 -3.13 -15.89
C TRP A 289 -0.93 -4.01 -16.47
N ASN A 290 -0.56 -5.04 -17.22
CA ASN A 290 -1.52 -6.02 -17.72
C ASN A 290 -1.69 -7.19 -16.73
N ILE A 291 -2.34 -6.91 -15.59
CA ILE A 291 -2.70 -7.90 -14.56
C ILE A 291 -4.14 -7.69 -14.08
N THR A 292 -4.68 -8.68 -13.37
CA THR A 292 -5.96 -8.55 -12.69
C THR A 292 -5.84 -7.78 -11.37
N VAL A 293 -6.93 -7.18 -10.90
CA VAL A 293 -7.01 -6.51 -9.58
C VAL A 293 -6.62 -7.50 -8.47
N GLY A 294 -7.11 -8.73 -8.51
CA GLY A 294 -6.78 -9.77 -7.54
C GLY A 294 -5.29 -10.13 -7.51
N GLU A 295 -4.65 -10.24 -8.67
CA GLU A 295 -3.19 -10.43 -8.75
C GLU A 295 -2.43 -9.24 -8.13
N SER A 296 -2.91 -8.01 -8.33
CA SER A 296 -2.28 -6.83 -7.73
C SER A 296 -2.33 -6.86 -6.19
N VAL A 297 -3.46 -7.29 -5.63
CA VAL A 297 -3.67 -7.44 -4.18
C VAL A 297 -2.79 -8.56 -3.61
N LEU A 298 -2.57 -9.64 -4.36
CA LEU A 298 -1.65 -10.71 -3.96
C LEU A 298 -0.19 -10.24 -3.97
N ILE A 299 0.22 -9.46 -4.97
CA ILE A 299 1.56 -8.84 -5.00
C ILE A 299 1.72 -7.93 -3.79
N LEU A 300 0.74 -7.10 -3.49
CA LEU A 300 0.71 -6.22 -2.32
C LEU A 300 0.91 -7.00 -1.01
N LEU A 301 0.19 -8.11 -0.82
CA LEU A 301 0.36 -8.97 0.36
C LEU A 301 1.77 -9.56 0.45
N ILE A 302 2.31 -10.07 -0.66
CA ILE A 302 3.66 -10.65 -0.70
C ILE A 302 4.71 -9.60 -0.34
N GLU A 303 4.63 -8.41 -0.90
CA GLU A 303 5.53 -7.29 -0.60
C GLU A 303 5.45 -6.89 0.87
N LEU A 304 4.24 -6.72 1.41
CA LEU A 304 4.05 -6.41 2.82
C LEU A 304 4.68 -7.46 3.75
N VAL A 305 4.56 -8.75 3.40
CA VAL A 305 5.20 -9.84 4.15
C VAL A 305 6.73 -9.73 4.08
N ILE A 306 7.32 -9.48 2.91
CA ILE A 306 8.77 -9.34 2.76
C ILE A 306 9.29 -8.10 3.51
N ILE A 307 8.58 -6.98 3.43
CA ILE A 307 8.87 -5.76 4.20
C ILE A 307 8.82 -6.05 5.70
N SER A 308 7.83 -6.80 6.19
CA SER A 308 7.71 -7.16 7.60
C SER A 308 8.89 -8.00 8.12
N ILE A 309 9.44 -8.89 7.27
CA ILE A 309 10.65 -9.68 7.57
C ILE A 309 11.85 -8.75 7.69
N LEU A 310 12.01 -7.82 6.75
CA LEU A 310 13.07 -6.83 6.75
C LEU A 310 13.01 -5.92 7.99
N TYR A 311 11.83 -5.42 8.35
CA TYR A 311 11.64 -4.66 9.58
C TYR A 311 12.01 -5.48 10.81
N SER A 312 11.51 -6.71 10.90
CA SER A 312 11.77 -7.59 12.04
C SER A 312 13.25 -7.81 12.26
N ILE A 313 14.00 -8.15 11.20
CA ILE A 313 15.44 -8.38 11.34
C ILE A 313 16.18 -7.08 11.67
N THR A 314 15.81 -5.96 11.04
CA THR A 314 16.46 -4.67 11.27
C THR A 314 16.31 -4.25 12.73
N ILE A 315 15.08 -4.31 13.27
CA ILE A 315 14.78 -3.97 14.66
C ILE A 315 15.52 -4.89 15.62
N MET A 316 15.57 -6.20 15.36
CA MET A 316 16.28 -7.14 16.22
C MET A 316 17.79 -6.96 16.20
N VAL A 317 18.38 -6.65 15.03
CA VAL A 317 19.81 -6.36 14.90
C VAL A 317 20.16 -5.05 15.62
N LEU A 318 19.34 -4.01 15.44
CA LEU A 318 19.47 -2.75 16.20
C LEU A 318 19.33 -2.99 17.71
N SER A 319 18.42 -3.87 18.14
CA SER A 319 18.22 -4.25 19.55
C SER A 319 19.50 -4.78 20.19
N GLU A 320 20.26 -5.57 19.44
CA GLU A 320 21.55 -6.10 19.89
C GLU A 320 22.69 -5.07 19.86
N ILE A 321 22.72 -4.20 18.84
CA ILE A 321 23.77 -3.18 18.68
C ILE A 321 23.64 -2.09 19.75
N LEU A 322 22.42 -1.54 19.91
CA LEU A 322 22.16 -0.37 20.74
C LEU A 322 21.95 -0.71 22.21
N LYS A 323 21.51 -1.94 22.51
CA LYS A 323 21.26 -2.44 23.88
C LYS A 323 20.27 -1.59 24.69
N ASN A 324 19.51 -0.73 24.02
CA ASN A 324 18.53 0.17 24.61
C ASN A 324 17.24 0.12 23.80
N SER A 325 16.14 -0.34 24.41
CA SER A 325 14.86 -0.53 23.72
C SER A 325 14.26 0.78 23.17
N ILE A 326 14.49 1.91 23.86
CA ILE A 326 13.98 3.22 23.43
C ILE A 326 14.71 3.67 22.16
N ALA A 327 16.04 3.58 22.14
CA ALA A 327 16.82 3.96 20.96
C ALA A 327 16.48 3.10 19.73
N VAL A 328 16.23 1.81 19.95
CA VAL A 328 15.88 0.85 18.90
C VAL A 328 14.52 1.16 18.29
N MET A 329 13.58 1.66 19.10
CA MET A 329 12.28 2.09 18.62
C MET A 329 12.34 3.45 17.90
N ALA A 330 13.12 4.39 18.45
CA ALA A 330 13.22 5.74 17.91
C ALA A 330 13.76 5.79 16.49
N ILE A 331 14.67 4.88 16.10
CA ILE A 331 15.27 4.89 14.76
C ILE A 331 14.25 4.56 13.65
N PRO A 332 13.58 3.38 13.64
CA PRO A 332 12.60 3.09 12.59
C PRO A 332 11.42 4.07 12.58
N VAL A 333 10.96 4.52 13.75
CA VAL A 333 9.88 5.51 13.86
C VAL A 333 10.33 6.88 13.35
N GLY A 334 11.57 7.28 13.63
CA GLY A 334 12.15 8.51 13.09
C GLY A 334 12.28 8.47 11.58
N ILE A 335 12.71 7.34 11.01
CA ILE A 335 12.75 7.13 9.55
C ILE A 335 11.35 7.21 8.96
N MET A 336 10.36 6.56 9.59
CA MET A 336 8.95 6.62 9.17
C MET A 336 8.44 8.06 9.10
N ILE A 337 8.65 8.86 10.15
CA ILE A 337 8.24 10.28 10.17
C ILE A 337 8.99 11.07 9.09
N PHE A 338 10.28 10.82 8.92
CA PHE A 338 11.09 11.49 7.89
C PHE A 338 10.58 11.21 6.47
N THR A 339 10.19 9.96 6.18
CA THR A 339 9.62 9.58 4.88
C THR A 339 8.18 10.06 4.67
N MET A 340 7.48 10.52 5.71
CA MET A 340 6.18 11.17 5.55
C MET A 340 6.32 12.66 5.20
N MET A 341 7.44 13.30 5.56
CA MET A 341 7.63 14.74 5.40
C MET A 341 8.35 15.14 4.10
N ILE A 342 8.89 14.17 3.37
CA ILE A 342 9.73 14.42 2.20
C ILE A 342 9.03 13.87 0.96
N ASP A 343 9.07 14.67 -0.09
CA ASP A 343 8.76 14.24 -1.44
C ASP A 343 9.94 14.66 -2.34
N ILE A 344 10.43 13.74 -3.16
CA ILE A 344 11.60 13.96 -4.01
C ILE A 344 11.12 14.12 -5.45
N PRO A 345 11.29 15.31 -6.06
CA PRO A 345 10.85 15.55 -7.43
C PRO A 345 11.47 14.57 -8.42
N TYR A 346 10.70 14.14 -9.43
CA TYR A 346 11.17 13.24 -10.50
C TYR A 346 12.36 13.78 -11.30
N GLN A 347 12.61 15.09 -11.28
CA GLN A 347 13.81 15.72 -11.84
C GLN A 347 15.10 15.06 -11.32
N PHE A 348 15.11 14.64 -10.05
CA PHE A 348 16.18 13.86 -9.46
C PHE A 348 15.86 12.37 -9.58
N ARG A 349 15.89 11.84 -10.81
CA ARG A 349 15.45 10.48 -11.14
C ARG A 349 16.01 9.39 -10.21
N VAL A 350 17.34 9.36 -9.99
CA VAL A 350 17.97 8.30 -9.18
C VAL A 350 17.60 8.43 -7.70
N PRO A 351 17.74 9.61 -7.05
CA PRO A 351 17.27 9.80 -5.67
C PRO A 351 15.79 9.49 -5.45
N SER A 352 14.90 9.93 -6.35
CA SER A 352 13.46 9.64 -6.24
C SER A 352 13.20 8.14 -6.38
N GLN A 353 13.84 7.46 -7.33
CA GLN A 353 13.67 6.01 -7.48
C GLN A 353 14.17 5.23 -6.26
N ILE A 354 15.28 5.65 -5.65
CA ILE A 354 15.76 5.05 -4.38
C ILE A 354 14.77 5.30 -3.24
N TYR A 355 14.16 6.50 -3.21
CA TYR A 355 13.19 6.90 -2.20
C TYR A 355 11.90 6.08 -2.31
N ASP A 356 11.41 5.84 -3.52
CA ASP A 356 10.20 5.05 -3.76
C ASP A 356 10.43 3.55 -3.52
N LEU A 357 11.68 3.09 -3.68
CA LEU A 357 12.11 1.74 -3.29
C LEU A 357 12.32 1.58 -1.77
N LEU A 358 12.13 2.62 -0.95
CA LEU A 358 12.19 2.45 0.50
C LEU A 358 11.02 1.57 0.98
N PRO A 359 11.23 0.66 1.95
CA PRO A 359 10.17 -0.21 2.45
C PRO A 359 8.95 0.55 2.99
N THR A 360 9.14 1.78 3.45
CA THR A 360 8.09 2.68 3.93
C THR A 360 7.20 3.21 2.80
N ASN A 361 7.76 3.44 1.62
CA ASN A 361 7.12 4.15 0.51
C ASN A 361 6.69 3.23 -0.64
N LEU A 362 7.24 2.03 -0.75
CA LEU A 362 6.94 1.10 -1.86
C LEU A 362 5.44 0.82 -2.03
N LEU A 363 4.69 0.73 -0.92
CA LEU A 363 3.28 0.38 -0.92
C LEU A 363 2.33 1.58 -1.09
N ILE A 364 2.85 2.73 -1.52
CA ILE A 364 2.03 3.89 -1.90
C ILE A 364 1.34 3.59 -3.25
N LYS A 365 0.06 3.94 -3.37
CA LYS A 365 -0.75 3.74 -4.59
C LYS A 365 -0.11 4.29 -5.88
N TRP A 366 0.55 5.45 -5.80
CA TRP A 366 1.19 6.12 -6.92
C TRP A 366 2.25 5.25 -7.61
N ASN A 367 2.84 4.29 -6.90
CA ASN A 367 3.79 3.34 -7.50
C ASN A 367 3.14 2.39 -8.52
N LEU A 368 1.80 2.24 -8.55
CA LEU A 368 1.10 1.43 -9.55
C LEU A 368 1.16 2.00 -10.97
N TRP A 369 1.44 3.29 -11.10
CA TRP A 369 1.71 3.99 -12.36
C TRP A 369 3.09 4.65 -12.35
N ASP A 370 4.00 4.17 -11.50
CA ASP A 370 5.43 4.43 -11.65
C ASP A 370 6.01 3.44 -12.65
N ASP A 371 6.30 3.95 -13.84
CA ASP A 371 6.76 3.18 -14.99
C ASP A 371 8.30 3.18 -15.09
N ARG A 372 9.01 3.70 -14.09
CA ARG A 372 10.48 3.62 -14.04
C ARG A 372 10.92 2.17 -13.81
N LEU A 373 11.90 1.73 -14.60
CA LEU A 373 12.42 0.36 -14.53
C LEU A 373 13.84 0.37 -13.94
N VAL A 374 14.25 -0.78 -13.42
CA VAL A 374 15.64 -1.03 -13.04
C VAL A 374 16.21 -2.04 -14.02
N SER A 375 17.24 -1.62 -14.77
CA SER A 375 17.95 -2.50 -15.69
C SER A 375 19.05 -3.26 -14.97
N ILE A 376 18.92 -4.58 -14.87
CA ILE A 376 19.93 -5.46 -14.26
C ILE A 376 20.28 -6.57 -15.25
N PHE A 377 21.57 -6.66 -15.62
CA PHE A 377 22.09 -7.62 -16.60
C PHE A 377 21.31 -7.63 -17.93
N GLY A 378 20.87 -6.47 -18.40
CA GLY A 378 20.13 -6.32 -19.65
C GLY A 378 18.65 -6.73 -19.60
N LYS A 379 18.12 -7.08 -18.42
CA LYS A 379 16.69 -7.27 -18.18
C LYS A 379 16.11 -6.07 -17.45
N TYR A 380 14.91 -5.65 -17.85
CA TYR A 380 14.16 -4.59 -17.19
C TYR A 380 13.22 -5.20 -16.16
N LEU A 381 13.32 -4.71 -14.92
CA LEU A 381 12.48 -5.14 -13.80
C LEU A 381 11.69 -3.94 -13.28
N ILE A 382 10.43 -4.19 -12.94
CA ILE A 382 9.53 -3.20 -12.32
C ILE A 382 9.91 -3.05 -10.83
N ASN A 383 9.62 -1.92 -10.20
CA ASN A 383 9.91 -1.65 -8.79
C ASN A 383 9.45 -2.78 -7.86
N PHE A 384 8.22 -3.29 -8.02
CA PHE A 384 7.69 -4.42 -7.23
C PHE A 384 8.34 -5.77 -7.52
N GLN A 385 9.13 -5.91 -8.59
CA GLN A 385 9.90 -7.14 -8.84
C GLN A 385 11.31 -7.06 -8.25
N ILE A 386 11.90 -5.87 -8.26
CA ILE A 386 13.26 -5.67 -7.77
C ILE A 386 13.34 -5.41 -6.27
N ALA A 387 12.36 -4.69 -5.71
CA ALA A 387 12.26 -4.41 -4.28
C ALA A 387 12.36 -5.67 -3.40
N PRO A 388 11.58 -6.75 -3.63
CA PRO A 388 11.65 -7.94 -2.78
C PRO A 388 13.02 -8.62 -2.84
N ILE A 389 13.67 -8.63 -4.00
CA ILE A 389 15.04 -9.17 -4.17
C ILE A 389 16.04 -8.36 -3.34
N ILE A 390 15.97 -7.03 -3.43
CA ILE A 390 16.84 -6.13 -2.64
C ILE A 390 16.60 -6.34 -1.15
N TYR A 391 15.35 -6.40 -0.70
CA TYR A 391 15.00 -6.57 0.72
C TYR A 391 15.47 -7.90 1.27
N LEU A 392 15.39 -8.99 0.50
CA LEU A 392 15.91 -10.29 0.89
C LEU A 392 17.44 -10.28 0.99
N ILE A 393 18.14 -9.62 0.06
CA ILE A 393 19.61 -9.46 0.12
C ILE A 393 20.00 -8.67 1.37
N ILE A 394 19.34 -7.54 1.65
CA ILE A 394 19.58 -6.73 2.85
C ILE A 394 19.31 -7.55 4.11
N THR A 395 18.22 -8.32 4.14
CA THR A 395 17.87 -9.23 5.25
C THR A 395 19.00 -10.24 5.51
N ILE A 396 19.54 -10.86 4.46
CA ILE A 396 20.66 -11.81 4.60
C ILE A 396 21.92 -11.11 5.14
N ILE A 397 22.24 -9.92 4.63
CA ILE A 397 23.40 -9.15 5.10
C ILE A 397 23.24 -8.79 6.58
N LEU A 398 22.09 -8.23 6.97
CA LEU A 398 21.78 -7.87 8.35
C LEU A 398 21.83 -9.08 9.30
N PHE A 399 21.39 -10.25 8.85
CA PHE A 399 21.50 -11.49 9.62
C PHE A 399 22.95 -11.82 9.97
N PHE A 400 23.87 -11.74 9.00
CA PHE A 400 25.29 -12.02 9.24
C PHE A 400 25.96 -10.94 10.08
N VAL A 401 25.60 -9.67 9.88
CA VAL A 401 26.10 -8.55 10.69
C VAL A 401 25.68 -8.73 12.15
N GLY A 402 24.39 -8.94 12.42
CA GLY A 402 23.88 -9.17 13.77
C GLY A 402 24.50 -10.41 14.42
N LYS A 403 24.65 -11.50 13.67
CA LYS A 403 25.35 -12.71 14.15
C LYS A 403 26.78 -12.41 14.57
N LYS A 404 27.52 -11.62 13.79
CA LYS A 404 28.91 -11.25 14.10
C LYS A 404 28.98 -10.38 15.36
N VAL A 405 28.06 -9.42 15.52
CA VAL A 405 27.98 -8.58 16.73
C VAL A 405 27.68 -9.42 17.96
N TYR A 406 26.64 -10.27 17.90
CA TYR A 406 26.22 -11.13 19.01
C TYR A 406 27.32 -12.10 19.45
N LEU A 407 28.04 -12.72 18.51
CA LEU A 407 29.08 -13.70 18.82
C LEU A 407 30.38 -13.07 19.36
N LYS A 408 30.66 -11.82 18.98
CA LYS A 408 31.83 -11.07 19.46
C LYS A 408 31.59 -10.43 20.81
N TYR A 409 30.34 -10.30 21.24
CA TYR A 409 30.02 -9.73 22.53
C TYR A 409 30.66 -10.55 23.65
N GLN A 410 31.45 -9.87 24.48
CA GLN A 410 32.05 -10.40 25.70
C GLN A 410 31.51 -9.60 26.87
N ILE A 411 31.14 -10.30 27.93
CA ILE A 411 30.67 -9.68 29.17
C ILE A 411 31.86 -8.93 29.77
N GLY A 412 31.78 -7.60 29.79
CA GLY A 412 32.80 -6.79 30.46
C GLY A 412 32.71 -7.03 31.96
N ALA A 413 33.83 -7.44 32.58
CA ALA A 413 33.94 -7.47 34.04
C ALA A 413 33.93 -6.01 34.54
N ARG A 414 32.82 -5.58 35.14
CA ARG A 414 32.74 -4.37 35.96
C ARG A 414 31.84 -4.59 37.15
#